data_AF-A0A9E2C1R8-F1
#
_entry.id   AF-A0A9E2C1R8-F1
#
_cell.length_a   1.000
_cell.length_b   1.000
_cell.length_c   1.000
_cell.angle_alpha   90.00
_cell.angle_beta   90.00
_cell.angle_gamma   90.00
#
_symmetry.space_group_name_H-M   'P 1'
#
loop_
_entity.id
_entity.type
_entity.pdbx_description
1 polymer ?
#
loop_
_entity_poly.entity_id
_entity_poly.type
_entity_poly.pdbx_seq_one_letter_code
_entity_poly.pdbx_strand_id
1 'polypeptide(L)'
;MFAYTIDELYGMYATYNDAMGVGQLVAWGVMFAMAGAAYAEKEHWNKWISLFLGVSWIWVGVVYHWLFYMTINPAAKYFAAGFVLQGLLIVYEGIKEKNLWFGYRGGYCAVMGTIFVMYALVGYPLLSLRLGQGYPEIAAYFLAPVPVTVYTLGLLLLTFKRVP
;
A
#
# COMPACT_ATOMS: atom_id res chain seq x y z
N MET A 1 4.76 -19.89 -17.76
CA MET A 1 3.52 -20.39 -17.13
C MET A 1 3.55 -19.93 -15.69
N PHE A 2 2.50 -19.27 -15.18
CA PHE A 2 2.45 -18.94 -13.75
C PHE A 2 2.33 -20.23 -12.92
N ALA A 3 2.75 -20.18 -11.65
CA ALA A 3 2.69 -21.34 -10.76
C ALA A 3 1.27 -21.76 -10.35
N TYR A 4 0.25 -20.97 -10.73
CA TYR A 4 -1.15 -21.12 -10.37
C TYR A 4 -2.06 -20.66 -11.52
N THR A 5 -3.34 -21.03 -11.43
CA THR A 5 -4.44 -20.69 -12.34
C THR A 5 -5.21 -19.44 -11.89
N ILE A 6 -5.98 -18.82 -12.79
CA ILE A 6 -6.79 -17.64 -12.44
C ILE A 6 -7.80 -17.95 -11.32
N ASP A 7 -8.39 -19.14 -11.34
CA ASP A 7 -9.37 -19.56 -10.33
C ASP A 7 -8.73 -19.70 -8.93
N GLU A 8 -7.50 -20.23 -8.85
CA GLU A 8 -6.74 -20.29 -7.59
C GLU A 8 -6.41 -18.90 -7.05
N LEU A 9 -6.10 -17.94 -7.94
CA LEU A 9 -5.85 -16.55 -7.56
C LEU A 9 -7.11 -15.89 -7.00
N TYR A 10 -8.25 -16.05 -7.67
CA TYR A 10 -9.52 -15.47 -7.24
C TYR A 10 -10.04 -16.12 -5.97
N GLY A 11 -9.89 -17.44 -5.81
CA GLY A 11 -10.20 -18.13 -4.56
C GLY A 11 -9.34 -17.63 -3.39
N MET A 12 -8.06 -17.34 -3.64
CA MET A 12 -7.19 -16.71 -2.63
C MET A 12 -7.66 -15.29 -2.29
N TYR A 13 -8.07 -14.48 -3.29
CA TYR A 13 -8.64 -13.15 -3.03
C TYR A 13 -9.92 -13.21 -2.20
N ALA A 14 -10.82 -14.13 -2.51
CA ALA A 14 -12.04 -14.34 -1.74
C ALA A 14 -11.73 -14.64 -0.27
N THR A 15 -10.87 -15.62 -0.03
CA THR A 15 -10.46 -16.02 1.33
C THR A 15 -9.78 -14.87 2.08
N TYR A 16 -8.93 -14.12 1.39
CA TYR A 16 -8.25 -12.95 1.96
C TYR A 16 -9.25 -11.84 2.32
N ASN A 17 -10.16 -11.52 1.42
CA ASN A 17 -11.12 -10.44 1.59
C ASN A 17 -12.15 -10.74 2.67
N ASP A 18 -12.59 -11.99 2.80
CA ASP A 18 -13.44 -12.45 3.90
C ASP A 18 -12.72 -12.34 5.24
N ALA A 19 -11.44 -12.74 5.30
CA ALA A 19 -10.64 -12.63 6.51
C ALA A 19 -10.41 -11.17 6.95
N MET A 20 -10.26 -10.24 6.00
CA MET A 20 -10.07 -8.83 6.31
C MET A 20 -11.38 -8.10 6.63
N GLY A 21 -12.49 -8.46 5.96
CA GLY A 21 -13.82 -7.88 6.15
C GLY A 21 -13.82 -6.34 6.20
N VAL A 22 -14.43 -5.79 7.25
CA VAL A 22 -14.51 -4.33 7.52
C VAL A 22 -13.13 -3.69 7.69
N GLY A 23 -12.10 -4.47 8.04
CA GLY A 23 -10.72 -4.00 8.16
C GLY A 23 -10.22 -3.30 6.89
N GLN A 24 -10.67 -3.73 5.70
CA GLN A 24 -10.30 -3.04 4.45
C GLN A 24 -10.84 -1.60 4.37
N LEU A 25 -12.08 -1.37 4.82
CA LEU A 25 -12.70 -0.05 4.82
C LEU A 25 -12.05 0.87 5.85
N VAL A 26 -11.75 0.35 7.04
CA VAL A 26 -11.03 1.09 8.09
C VAL A 26 -9.68 1.54 7.54
N ALA A 27 -8.96 0.61 6.93
CA ALA A 27 -7.61 0.83 6.50
C ALA A 27 -7.55 1.76 5.24
N TRP A 28 -8.59 1.70 4.39
CA TRP A 28 -8.82 2.70 3.34
C TRP A 28 -9.11 4.09 3.91
N GLY A 29 -9.90 4.21 4.98
CA GLY A 29 -10.12 5.48 5.69
C GLY A 29 -8.82 6.06 6.28
N VAL A 30 -7.96 5.20 6.83
CA VAL A 30 -6.63 5.61 7.33
C VAL A 30 -5.74 6.11 6.19
N MET A 31 -5.77 5.49 5.00
CA MET A 31 -5.04 6.01 3.83
C MET A 31 -5.46 7.45 3.49
N PHE A 32 -6.75 7.74 3.48
CA PHE A 32 -7.24 9.09 3.20
C PHE A 32 -6.76 10.07 4.27
N ALA A 33 -6.83 9.68 5.54
CA ALA A 33 -6.35 10.51 6.64
C ALA A 33 -4.84 10.79 6.53
N MET A 34 -4.02 9.78 6.23
CA MET A 34 -2.57 9.94 6.07
C MET A 34 -2.20 10.74 4.82
N ALA A 35 -2.96 10.60 3.73
CA ALA A 35 -2.78 11.43 2.55
C ALA A 35 -3.08 12.89 2.88
N GLY A 36 -4.23 13.18 3.50
CA GLY A 36 -4.57 14.53 3.95
C GLY A 36 -3.54 15.12 4.92
N ALA A 37 -3.01 14.31 5.83
CA ALA A 37 -1.93 14.69 6.74
C ALA A 37 -0.64 15.07 6.00
N ALA A 38 -0.30 14.37 4.92
CA ALA A 38 0.85 14.70 4.07
C ALA A 38 0.69 16.08 3.41
N TYR A 39 -0.52 16.43 2.96
CA TYR A 39 -0.82 17.76 2.40
C TYR A 39 -0.93 18.88 3.44
N ALA A 40 -1.04 18.56 4.73
CA ALA A 40 -1.07 19.55 5.80
C ALA A 40 0.31 20.17 6.10
N GLU A 41 1.39 19.56 5.59
CA GLU A 41 2.79 20.02 5.70
C GLU A 41 3.29 20.21 7.14
N LYS A 42 2.65 19.55 8.12
CA LYS A 42 3.04 19.67 9.54
C LYS A 42 4.03 18.58 9.93
N GLU A 43 5.13 18.97 10.56
CA GLU A 43 6.23 18.06 10.92
C GLU A 43 5.79 16.85 11.77
N HIS A 44 4.86 17.07 12.71
CA HIS A 44 4.40 15.99 13.59
C HIS A 44 3.69 14.84 12.85
N TRP A 45 3.16 15.08 11.64
CA TRP A 45 2.53 14.04 10.83
C TRP A 45 3.53 13.11 10.15
N ASN A 46 4.76 13.57 9.89
CA ASN A 46 5.77 12.79 9.17
C ASN A 46 6.04 11.43 9.81
N LYS A 47 6.15 11.41 11.15
CA LYS A 47 6.36 10.19 11.92
C LYS A 47 5.21 9.21 11.73
N TRP A 48 3.98 9.70 11.79
CA TRP A 48 2.77 8.87 11.67
C TRP A 48 2.58 8.35 10.25
N ILE A 49 2.83 9.18 9.24
CA ILE A 49 2.80 8.76 7.83
C ILE A 49 3.86 7.68 7.58
N SER A 50 5.09 7.89 8.04
CA SER A 50 6.17 6.90 7.89
C SER A 50 5.87 5.60 8.61
N LEU A 51 5.35 5.67 9.85
CA LEU A 51 4.97 4.48 10.60
C LEU A 51 3.84 3.73 9.88
N PHE A 52 2.82 4.44 9.40
CA PHE A 52 1.71 3.85 8.65
C PHE A 52 2.20 3.14 7.39
N LEU A 53 3.04 3.80 6.59
CA LEU A 53 3.62 3.21 5.38
C LEU A 53 4.42 1.94 5.73
N GLY A 54 5.31 2.03 6.72
CA GLY A 54 6.13 0.90 7.15
C GLY A 54 5.30 -0.30 7.64
N VAL A 55 4.29 -0.04 8.47
CA VAL A 55 3.35 -1.07 8.96
C VAL A 55 2.55 -1.66 7.80
N SER A 56 2.11 -0.86 6.84
CA SER A 56 1.36 -1.34 5.67
C SER A 56 2.20 -2.27 4.80
N TRP A 57 3.48 -1.93 4.58
CA TRP A 57 4.42 -2.79 3.87
C TRP A 57 4.67 -4.11 4.59
N ILE A 58 4.89 -4.07 5.92
CA ILE A 58 5.05 -5.27 6.73
C ILE A 58 3.77 -6.11 6.72
N TRP A 59 2.60 -5.49 6.82
CA TRP A 59 1.31 -6.18 6.75
C TRP A 59 1.13 -6.91 5.43
N VAL A 60 1.44 -6.27 4.30
CA VAL A 60 1.39 -6.91 2.99
C VAL A 60 2.40 -8.06 2.92
N GLY A 61 3.62 -7.88 3.42
CA GLY A 61 4.64 -8.93 3.41
C GLY A 61 4.25 -10.16 4.24
N VAL A 62 3.76 -9.94 5.46
CA VAL A 62 3.41 -11.02 6.39
C VAL A 62 2.03 -11.58 6.10
N VAL A 63 1.00 -10.74 6.08
CA VAL A 63 -0.37 -11.23 5.94
C VAL A 63 -0.61 -11.63 4.50
N TYR A 64 -0.56 -10.69 3.55
CA TYR A 64 -0.91 -11.01 2.17
C TYR A 64 0.06 -12.02 1.53
N HIS A 65 1.37 -11.76 1.55
CA HIS A 65 2.34 -12.61 0.84
C HIS A 65 2.64 -13.92 1.55
N TRP A 66 2.89 -13.89 2.86
CA TRP A 66 3.29 -15.11 3.58
C TRP A 66 2.10 -16.00 3.94
N LEU A 67 1.02 -15.47 4.51
CA LEU A 67 -0.10 -16.29 4.96
C LEU A 67 -1.05 -16.72 3.83
N PHE A 68 -1.28 -15.86 2.83
CA PHE A 68 -2.25 -16.16 1.76
C PHE A 68 -1.57 -16.50 0.43
N TYR A 69 -0.74 -15.62 -0.13
CA TYR A 69 -0.20 -15.82 -1.48
C TYR A 69 0.78 -16.99 -1.58
N MET A 70 1.47 -17.35 -0.49
CA MET A 70 2.36 -18.52 -0.47
C MET A 70 1.61 -19.85 -0.68
N THR A 71 0.31 -19.90 -0.38
CA THR A 71 -0.51 -21.12 -0.56
C THR A 71 -0.62 -21.53 -2.02
N ILE A 72 -0.67 -20.55 -2.93
CA ILE A 72 -0.76 -20.77 -4.39
C ILE A 72 0.55 -20.49 -5.12
N ASN A 73 1.48 -19.78 -4.50
CA ASN A 73 2.77 -19.42 -5.09
C ASN A 73 3.91 -19.49 -4.07
N PRO A 74 4.67 -20.61 -3.99
CA PRO A 74 5.78 -20.75 -3.05
C PRO A 74 6.88 -19.69 -3.18
N ALA A 75 7.02 -19.04 -4.35
CA ALA A 75 7.96 -17.94 -4.53
C ALA A 75 7.54 -16.67 -3.76
N ALA A 76 6.31 -16.62 -3.23
CA ALA A 76 5.81 -15.53 -2.40
C ALA A 76 6.67 -15.25 -1.16
N LYS A 77 7.46 -16.23 -0.69
CA LYS A 77 8.42 -16.02 0.42
C LYS A 77 9.42 -14.91 0.15
N TYR A 78 9.85 -14.75 -1.11
CA TYR A 78 10.79 -13.71 -1.51
C TYR A 78 10.11 -12.34 -1.54
N PHE A 79 8.86 -12.27 -2.02
CA PHE A 79 8.07 -11.05 -1.96
C PHE A 79 7.76 -10.65 -0.52
N ALA A 80 7.39 -11.61 0.33
CA ALA A 80 7.17 -11.39 1.76
C ALA A 80 8.41 -10.77 2.42
N ALA A 81 9.59 -11.36 2.22
CA ALA A 81 10.84 -10.85 2.75
C ALA A 81 11.15 -9.43 2.23
N GLY A 82 11.01 -9.19 0.93
CA GLY A 82 11.23 -7.88 0.33
C GLY A 82 10.29 -6.81 0.90
N PHE A 83 9.01 -7.12 1.06
CA PHE A 83 8.03 -6.20 1.62
C PHE A 83 8.29 -5.89 3.09
N VAL A 84 8.65 -6.89 3.90
CA VAL A 84 9.01 -6.69 5.31
C VAL A 84 10.27 -5.83 5.42
N LEU A 85 11.32 -6.13 4.63
CA LEU A 85 12.55 -5.34 4.63
C LEU A 85 12.29 -3.88 4.25
N GLN A 86 11.52 -3.65 3.18
CA GLN A 86 11.17 -2.28 2.76
C GLN A 86 10.35 -1.55 3.83
N GLY A 87 9.40 -2.23 4.48
CA GLY A 87 8.63 -1.64 5.58
C GLY A 87 9.52 -1.23 6.75
N LEU A 88 10.48 -2.08 7.12
CA LEU A 88 11.47 -1.76 8.16
C LEU A 88 12.36 -0.57 7.77
N LEU A 89 12.79 -0.49 6.50
CA LEU A 89 13.58 0.65 6.00
C LEU A 89 12.77 1.96 6.05
N ILE A 90 11.50 1.94 5.68
CA ILE A 90 10.63 3.13 5.77
C ILE A 90 10.48 3.59 7.23
N VAL A 91 10.27 2.65 8.16
CA VAL A 91 10.22 2.97 9.61
C VAL A 91 11.55 3.55 10.09
N TYR A 92 12.67 2.96 9.67
CA TYR A 92 14.01 3.40 10.04
C TYR A 92 14.26 4.85 9.57
N GLU A 93 14.08 5.11 8.27
CA GLU A 93 14.30 6.42 7.66
C GLU A 93 13.32 7.49 8.18
N GLY A 94 12.07 7.13 8.38
CA GLY A 94 11.04 8.08 8.80
C GLY A 94 11.01 8.39 10.30
N ILE A 95 11.36 7.44 11.15
CA ILE A 95 11.27 7.60 12.62
C ILE A 95 12.63 7.85 13.26
N LYS A 96 13.64 7.03 12.94
CA LYS A 96 14.95 7.11 13.58
C LYS A 96 15.78 8.22 12.95
N GLU A 97 15.93 8.21 11.63
CA GLU A 97 16.70 9.23 10.91
C GLU A 97 15.90 10.51 10.65
N LYS A 98 14.56 10.43 10.68
CA LYS A 98 13.63 11.55 10.39
C LYS A 98 13.89 12.19 9.02
N ASN A 99 14.31 11.40 8.04
CA ASN A 99 14.64 11.85 6.68
C ASN A 99 13.40 12.06 5.80
N LEU A 100 12.27 11.44 6.16
CA LEU A 100 11.02 11.53 5.40
C LEU A 100 10.18 12.71 5.89
N TRP A 101 10.27 13.84 5.18
CA TRP A 101 9.39 15.00 5.38
C TRP A 101 8.42 15.10 4.20
N PHE A 102 7.12 15.04 4.47
CA PHE A 102 6.06 15.06 3.46
C PHE A 102 5.42 16.45 3.34
N GLY A 103 5.15 16.89 2.10
CA GLY A 103 4.42 18.13 1.82
C GLY A 103 4.29 18.45 0.33
N TYR A 104 3.38 19.33 -0.04
CA TYR A 104 3.08 19.63 -1.43
C TYR A 104 3.83 20.89 -1.91
N ARG A 105 4.98 20.69 -2.57
CA ARG A 105 5.78 21.81 -3.13
C ARG A 105 5.37 22.27 -4.54
N GLY A 106 4.33 21.69 -5.13
CA GLY A 106 4.05 21.86 -6.56
C GLY A 106 5.14 21.27 -7.47
N GLY A 107 5.01 21.50 -8.77
CA GLY A 107 5.91 20.95 -9.80
C GLY A 107 5.59 19.51 -10.21
N TYR A 108 6.35 18.98 -11.18
CA TYR A 108 6.06 17.69 -11.81
C TYR A 108 6.03 16.50 -10.83
N CYS A 109 6.97 16.44 -9.87
CA CYS A 109 6.98 15.38 -8.87
C CYS A 109 5.72 15.41 -7.98
N ALA A 110 5.29 16.59 -7.55
CA ALA A 110 4.11 16.71 -6.69
C ALA A 110 2.81 16.37 -7.43
N VAL A 111 2.71 16.72 -8.71
CA VAL A 111 1.58 16.34 -9.58
C VAL A 111 1.55 14.83 -9.78
N MET A 112 2.68 14.21 -10.14
CA MET A 112 2.78 12.76 -10.29
C MET A 112 2.48 12.02 -8.99
N GLY A 113 3.03 12.50 -7.87
CA GLY A 113 2.76 11.94 -6.54
C GLY A 113 1.28 11.97 -6.20
N THR A 114 0.61 13.09 -6.45
CA THR A 114 -0.83 13.24 -6.26
C THR A 114 -1.62 12.28 -7.15
N ILE A 115 -1.25 12.12 -8.43
CA ILE A 115 -1.92 11.18 -9.33
C ILE A 115 -1.78 9.74 -8.81
N PHE A 116 -0.60 9.34 -8.31
CA PHE A 116 -0.39 8.01 -7.76
C PHE A 116 -1.20 7.78 -6.48
N VAL A 117 -1.22 8.75 -5.57
CA VAL A 117 -2.06 8.69 -4.35
C VAL A 117 -3.53 8.56 -4.73
N MET A 118 -4.03 9.38 -5.66
CA MET A 118 -5.43 9.34 -6.11
C MET A 118 -5.77 8.06 -6.87
N TYR A 119 -4.83 7.53 -7.66
CA TYR A 119 -5.00 6.24 -8.33
C TYR A 119 -5.12 5.11 -7.31
N ALA A 120 -4.25 5.07 -6.29
CA ALA A 120 -4.34 4.05 -5.24
C ALA A 120 -5.63 4.16 -4.41
N LEU A 121 -6.05 5.38 -4.08
CA LEU A 121 -7.23 5.63 -3.25
C LEU A 121 -8.56 5.44 -3.99
N VAL A 122 -8.65 5.87 -5.25
CA VAL A 122 -9.92 5.98 -5.97
C VAL A 122 -9.88 5.20 -7.29
N GLY A 123 -8.79 5.33 -8.04
CA GLY A 123 -8.63 4.66 -9.34
C GLY A 123 -8.70 3.13 -9.23
N TYR A 124 -7.99 2.55 -8.27
CA TYR A 124 -7.90 1.11 -8.08
C TYR A 124 -9.25 0.50 -7.68
N PRO A 125 -9.99 1.03 -6.66
CA PRO A 125 -11.33 0.55 -6.39
C PRO A 125 -12.30 0.68 -7.57
N LEU A 126 -12.28 1.80 -8.30
CA LEU A 126 -13.17 2.00 -9.44
C LEU A 126 -12.87 1.05 -10.60
N LEU A 127 -11.60 0.77 -10.87
CA LEU A 127 -11.21 -0.22 -11.89
C LEU A 127 -11.70 -1.61 -11.51
N SER A 128 -11.55 -1.97 -10.24
CA SER A 128 -11.96 -3.28 -9.75
C SER A 128 -13.48 -3.48 -9.86
N LEU A 129 -14.27 -2.44 -9.56
CA LEU A 129 -15.72 -2.43 -9.79
C LEU A 129 -16.08 -2.52 -11.28
N ARG A 130 -15.36 -1.81 -12.16
CA ARG A 130 -15.61 -1.82 -13.62
C ARG A 130 -15.30 -3.16 -14.28
N LEU A 131 -14.33 -3.90 -13.75
CA LEU A 131 -13.97 -5.23 -14.24
C LEU A 131 -15.00 -6.31 -13.84
N GLY A 132 -16.10 -5.92 -13.17
CA GLY A 132 -17.17 -6.82 -12.77
C GLY A 132 -16.78 -7.78 -11.65
N GLN A 133 -15.63 -7.56 -11.01
CA GLN A 133 -15.20 -8.37 -9.87
C GLN A 133 -16.08 -7.99 -8.67
N GLY A 134 -17.04 -8.86 -8.33
CA GLY A 134 -17.82 -8.73 -7.11
C GLY A 134 -16.99 -9.05 -5.88
N TYR A 135 -17.37 -8.50 -4.73
CA TYR A 135 -16.91 -9.06 -3.45
C TYR A 135 -17.45 -10.52 -3.35
N PRO A 136 -16.63 -11.50 -2.95
CA PRO A 136 -15.31 -11.36 -2.32
C PRO A 136 -14.11 -11.55 -3.26
N GLU A 137 -14.26 -11.85 -4.55
CA GLU A 137 -13.15 -12.16 -5.46
C GLU A 137 -12.36 -10.92 -5.96
N ILE A 138 -12.78 -9.74 -5.53
CA ILE A 138 -12.17 -8.48 -5.93
C ILE A 138 -10.70 -8.35 -5.50
N ALA A 139 -9.85 -7.76 -6.34
CA ALA A 139 -8.48 -7.48 -5.92
C ALA A 139 -8.50 -6.54 -4.70
N ALA A 140 -7.95 -6.98 -3.56
CA ALA A 140 -8.11 -6.27 -2.31
C ALA A 140 -7.66 -4.80 -2.40
N TYR A 141 -8.47 -3.87 -1.89
CA TYR A 141 -8.32 -2.46 -2.25
C TYR A 141 -7.16 -1.73 -1.56
N PHE A 142 -6.89 -2.06 -0.29
CA PHE A 142 -5.87 -1.36 0.50
C PHE A 142 -4.82 -2.30 1.10
N LEU A 143 -5.20 -3.49 1.54
CA LEU A 143 -4.26 -4.43 2.15
C LEU A 143 -3.58 -5.35 1.10
N ALA A 144 -3.67 -4.99 -0.19
CA ALA A 144 -2.96 -5.64 -1.28
C ALA A 144 -1.62 -4.96 -1.63
N PRO A 145 -0.70 -5.66 -2.30
CA PRO A 145 0.60 -5.12 -2.69
C PRO A 145 0.53 -3.90 -3.62
N VAL A 146 -0.31 -3.93 -4.65
CA VAL A 146 -0.41 -2.87 -5.67
C VAL A 146 -0.83 -1.51 -5.08
N PRO A 147 -1.96 -1.39 -4.37
CA PRO A 147 -2.39 -0.11 -3.81
C PRO A 147 -1.38 0.44 -2.78
N VAL A 148 -0.80 -0.40 -1.92
CA VAL A 148 0.23 0.04 -0.96
C VAL A 148 1.48 0.57 -1.65
N THR A 149 1.97 -0.14 -2.67
CA THR A 149 3.19 0.27 -3.39
C THR A 149 2.98 1.58 -4.16
N VAL A 150 1.89 1.69 -4.92
CA VAL A 150 1.54 2.93 -5.65
C VAL A 150 1.34 4.09 -4.67
N TYR A 151 0.59 3.88 -3.59
CA TYR A 151 0.35 4.92 -2.59
C TYR A 151 1.65 5.39 -1.93
N THR A 152 2.54 4.45 -1.59
CA THR A 152 3.87 4.75 -1.04
C THR A 152 4.69 5.59 -2.01
N LEU A 153 4.78 5.18 -3.28
CA LEU A 153 5.49 5.94 -4.31
C LEU A 153 4.91 7.34 -4.46
N GLY A 154 3.59 7.46 -4.43
CA GLY A 154 2.90 8.74 -4.49
C GLY A 154 3.28 9.67 -3.35
N LEU A 155 3.29 9.17 -2.11
CA LEU A 155 3.72 9.95 -0.94
C LEU A 155 5.22 10.25 -0.94
N LEU A 156 6.08 9.33 -1.39
CA LEU A 156 7.53 9.58 -1.50
C LEU A 156 7.84 10.65 -2.57
N LEU A 157 7.05 10.75 -3.63
CA LEU A 157 7.17 11.85 -4.60
C LEU A 157 6.76 13.22 -4.02
N LEU A 158 6.03 13.21 -2.90
CA LEU A 158 5.70 14.39 -2.10
C LEU A 158 6.72 14.67 -1.00
N THR A 159 7.86 13.97 -0.95
CA THR A 159 8.88 14.29 0.06
C THR A 159 9.76 15.48 -0.32
N PHE A 160 10.15 16.24 0.69
CA PHE A 160 10.89 17.48 0.52
C PHE A 160 12.39 17.31 0.21
N LYS A 161 12.97 16.17 0.61
CA LYS A 161 14.27 15.69 0.12
C LYS A 161 14.02 14.54 -0.84
N ARG A 162 14.85 14.43 -1.88
CA ARG A 162 14.93 13.20 -2.67
C ARG A 162 15.34 12.08 -1.71
N VAL A 163 14.51 11.06 -1.59
CA VAL A 163 14.87 9.82 -0.92
C VAL A 163 16.03 9.20 -1.72
N PRO A 164 17.17 8.87 -1.09
CA PRO A 164 18.32 8.29 -1.78
C PRO A 164 18.00 6.94 -2.44
#